data_AF-A0A060NIX2-F1
#
_entry.id   AF-A0A060NIX2-F1
#
_cell.length_a   1.000
_cell.length_b   1.000
_cell.length_c   1.000
_cell.angle_alpha   90.00
_cell.angle_beta   90.00
_cell.angle_gamma   90.00
#
_symmetry.space_group_name_H-M   'P 1'
#
loop_
_entity.id
_entity.type
_entity.pdbx_description
1 polymer ?
#
loop_
_entity_poly.entity_id
_entity_poly.type
_entity_poly.pdbx_seq_one_letter_code
_entity_poly.pdbx_strand_id
1 'polypeptide(L)'
;MSPTVSPANRLLRESLQRAGYLADADLATTVWLAGELQRPLLLEGDAGVGKTALATALAQAQGAVLVRLQCFEGLDLAQAAYEWNYGRQLMAIRLHDGQLGTVKESDLFSREFLLERPLLKAISQDGPCVLLIDEIDRADEAFEAFLLEVLADYQITVPEIGTLRARHIPRVVLTSNATRELSDALRRRCLYHHLDYPTLAREIAIVKTALPDADTRLVEEAVQFVQRLRSEDLTKIPGIAETLDWVNALHRMSHHTLPDDMAVLLTTLGCLLKTREDRFGLGADRARQLIEGRRKVGVAEKAQANAATS
;
A
#
# COMPACT_ATOMS: atom_id res chain seq x y z
N MET A 1 13.50 20.57 20.02
CA MET A 1 14.11 21.29 18.89
C MET A 1 13.44 20.78 17.64
N SER A 2 12.66 21.61 16.94
CA SER A 2 11.97 21.18 15.72
C SER A 2 13.02 20.83 14.66
N PRO A 3 12.98 19.63 14.05
CA PRO A 3 13.92 19.30 13.00
C PRO A 3 13.65 20.27 11.85
N THR A 4 14.66 21.06 11.48
CA THR A 4 14.59 21.92 10.30
C THR A 4 14.42 21.03 9.08
N VAL A 5 13.16 20.90 8.63
CA VAL A 5 12.79 20.19 7.42
C VAL A 5 13.56 20.82 6.25
N SER A 6 14.43 20.03 5.61
CA SER A 6 15.17 20.44 4.41
C SER A 6 14.21 21.05 3.37
N PRO A 7 14.60 22.09 2.62
CA PRO A 7 13.78 22.65 1.55
C PRO A 7 13.27 21.59 0.56
N ALA A 8 14.08 20.56 0.29
CA ALA A 8 13.71 19.44 -0.57
C ALA A 8 12.56 18.59 0.01
N ASN A 9 12.56 18.37 1.34
CA ASN A 9 11.49 17.62 2.02
C ASN A 9 10.17 18.39 1.95
N ARG A 10 10.20 19.73 1.99
CA ARG A 10 8.99 20.56 1.85
C ARG A 10 8.37 20.42 0.45
N LEU A 11 9.19 20.54 -0.59
CA LEU A 11 8.74 20.40 -1.98
C LEU A 11 8.19 19.00 -2.27
N LEU A 12 8.80 17.95 -1.72
CA LEU A 12 8.30 16.59 -1.84
C LEU A 12 6.92 16.45 -1.17
N ARG A 13 6.75 16.97 0.05
CA ARG A 13 5.45 16.92 0.75
C ARG A 13 4.35 17.64 -0.01
N GLU A 14 4.64 18.84 -0.52
CA GLU A 14 3.69 19.60 -1.34
C GLU A 14 3.32 18.85 -2.62
N SER A 15 4.28 18.15 -3.23
CA SER A 15 4.04 17.37 -4.46
C SER A 15 3.23 16.10 -4.17
N LEU A 16 3.51 15.39 -3.06
CA LEU A 16 2.71 14.26 -2.61
C LEU A 16 1.29 14.68 -2.22
N GLN A 17 1.13 15.82 -1.55
CA GLN A 17 -0.18 16.37 -1.20
C GLN A 17 -1.00 16.72 -2.46
N ARG A 18 -0.36 17.31 -3.48
CA ARG A 18 -1.00 17.54 -4.80
C ARG A 18 -1.41 16.24 -5.49
N ALA A 19 -0.68 15.15 -5.26
CA ALA A 19 -1.03 13.79 -5.70
C ALA A 19 -2.02 13.08 -4.74
N GLY A 20 -2.59 13.78 -3.76
CA GLY A 20 -3.61 13.24 -2.86
C GLY A 20 -3.07 12.45 -1.66
N TYR A 21 -1.77 12.51 -1.36
CA TYR A 21 -1.16 11.79 -0.24
C TYR A 21 -0.56 12.73 0.82
N LEU A 22 -1.03 12.60 2.07
CA LEU A 22 -0.56 13.41 3.20
C LEU A 22 0.58 12.72 3.96
N ALA A 23 1.81 13.05 3.58
CA ALA A 23 3.01 12.63 4.28
C ALA A 23 3.34 13.56 5.47
N ASP A 24 3.64 12.95 6.61
CA ASP A 24 4.29 13.63 7.73
C ASP A 24 5.77 13.96 7.40
N ALA A 25 6.44 14.64 8.33
CA ALA A 25 7.82 15.06 8.12
C ALA A 25 8.80 13.87 8.06
N ASP A 26 8.56 12.83 8.85
CA ASP A 26 9.46 11.69 9.00
C ASP A 26 9.39 10.80 7.76
N LEU A 27 8.17 10.44 7.34
CA LEU A 27 7.92 9.71 6.09
C LEU A 27 8.49 10.46 4.89
N ALA A 28 8.24 11.77 4.78
CA ALA A 28 8.77 12.56 3.68
C ALA A 28 10.30 12.58 3.66
N THR A 29 10.94 12.64 4.83
CA THR A 29 12.40 12.60 4.94
C THR A 29 12.93 11.23 4.51
N THR A 30 12.33 10.13 4.98
CA THR A 30 12.75 8.78 4.59
C THR A 30 12.53 8.51 3.10
N VAL A 31 11.41 8.96 2.54
CA VAL A 31 11.15 8.88 1.10
C VAL A 31 12.18 9.69 0.33
N TRP A 32 12.47 10.92 0.74
CA TRP A 32 13.49 11.74 0.07
C TRP A 32 14.87 11.05 0.11
N LEU A 33 15.32 10.62 1.30
CA LEU A 33 16.59 9.91 1.47
C LEU A 33 16.70 8.63 0.64
N ALA A 34 15.63 7.83 0.56
CA ALA A 34 15.59 6.64 -0.28
C ALA A 34 15.84 6.98 -1.77
N GLY A 35 15.30 8.11 -2.23
CA GLY A 35 15.55 8.63 -3.58
C GLY A 35 16.98 9.06 -3.81
N GLU A 36 17.53 9.91 -2.93
CA GLU A 36 18.91 10.42 -3.03
C GLU A 36 19.96 9.30 -2.95
N LEU A 37 19.74 8.32 -2.07
CA LEU A 37 20.64 7.19 -1.91
C LEU A 37 20.43 6.09 -2.96
N GLN A 38 19.40 6.21 -3.82
CA GLN A 38 18.98 5.17 -4.77
C GLN A 38 18.77 3.80 -4.10
N ARG A 39 18.28 3.83 -2.86
CA ARG A 39 18.00 2.64 -2.05
C ARG A 39 16.51 2.36 -1.99
N PRO A 40 16.10 1.08 -1.98
CA PRO A 40 14.69 0.74 -1.82
C PRO A 40 14.12 1.24 -0.50
N LEU A 41 12.84 1.62 -0.50
CA LEU A 41 12.07 1.98 0.69
C LEU A 41 11.18 0.82 1.11
N LEU A 42 11.36 0.29 2.31
CA LEU A 42 10.48 -0.70 2.94
C LEU A 42 9.48 0.02 3.85
N LEU A 43 8.20 -0.06 3.48
CA LEU A 43 7.06 0.40 4.25
C LEU A 43 6.41 -0.78 4.95
N GLU A 44 6.42 -0.78 6.28
CA GLU A 44 5.78 -1.80 7.10
C GLU A 44 4.62 -1.16 7.89
N GLY A 45 3.58 -1.91 8.22
CA GLY A 45 2.44 -1.39 8.98
C GLY A 45 1.18 -2.19 8.71
N ASP A 46 0.06 -1.82 9.32
CA ASP A 46 -1.21 -2.53 9.16
C ASP A 46 -1.85 -2.35 7.77
N ALA A 47 -2.81 -3.21 7.44
CA ALA A 47 -3.60 -3.05 6.22
C ALA A 47 -4.35 -1.71 6.23
N GLY A 48 -4.38 -1.02 5.09
CA GLY A 48 -5.17 0.21 4.95
C GLY A 48 -4.55 1.47 5.57
N VAL A 49 -3.30 1.47 6.02
CA VAL A 49 -2.57 2.68 6.49
C VAL A 49 -1.97 3.53 5.36
N GLY A 50 -2.14 3.11 4.09
CA GLY A 50 -1.72 3.90 2.92
C GLY A 50 -0.33 3.56 2.36
N LYS A 51 0.24 2.38 2.64
CA LYS A 51 1.53 1.93 2.09
C LYS A 51 1.55 1.95 0.56
N THR A 52 0.59 1.28 -0.07
CA THR A 52 0.45 1.22 -1.54
C THR A 52 0.11 2.59 -2.15
N ALA A 53 -0.69 3.40 -1.45
CA ALA A 53 -1.08 4.73 -1.89
C ALA A 53 0.13 5.68 -2.00
N LEU A 54 1.15 5.52 -1.14
CA LEU A 54 2.37 6.32 -1.23
C LEU A 54 3.10 6.11 -2.55
N ALA A 55 3.23 4.86 -3.03
CA ALA A 55 3.93 4.57 -4.29
C ALA A 55 3.19 5.18 -5.48
N THR A 56 1.86 5.11 -5.49
CA THR A 56 1.03 5.75 -6.52
C THR A 56 1.20 7.27 -6.50
N ALA A 57 1.12 7.89 -5.32
CA ALA A 57 1.29 9.33 -5.18
C ALA A 57 2.71 9.79 -5.57
N LEU A 58 3.72 8.98 -5.24
CA LEU A 58 5.10 9.24 -5.63
C LEU A 58 5.28 9.21 -7.15
N ALA A 59 4.69 8.22 -7.82
CA ALA A 59 4.74 8.12 -9.27
C ALA A 59 4.08 9.34 -9.94
N GLN A 60 2.89 9.72 -9.47
CA GLN A 60 2.18 10.92 -9.95
C GLN A 60 2.96 12.21 -9.70
N ALA A 61 3.51 12.39 -8.49
CA ALA A 61 4.28 13.57 -8.12
C ALA A 61 5.54 13.77 -8.98
N GLN A 62 6.11 12.68 -9.51
CA GLN A 62 7.31 12.69 -10.33
C GLN A 62 7.04 12.56 -11.83
N GLY A 63 5.78 12.41 -12.24
CA GLY A 63 5.43 12.07 -13.63
C GLY A 63 6.05 10.73 -14.08
N ALA A 64 6.27 9.82 -13.14
CA ALA A 64 6.94 8.54 -13.35
C ALA A 64 5.93 7.44 -13.73
N VAL A 65 6.39 6.45 -14.48
CA VAL A 65 5.60 5.23 -14.73
C VAL A 65 5.55 4.41 -13.45
N LEU A 66 4.34 4.06 -13.01
CA LEU A 66 4.14 3.11 -11.91
C LEU A 66 4.13 1.69 -12.46
N VAL A 67 5.06 0.86 -11.99
CA VAL A 67 5.09 -0.57 -12.25
C VAL A 67 4.83 -1.30 -10.94
N ARG A 68 3.79 -2.14 -10.89
CA ARG A 68 3.42 -2.90 -9.69
C ARG A 68 3.74 -4.37 -9.88
N LEU A 69 4.45 -4.94 -8.90
CA LEU A 69 4.61 -6.37 -8.69
C LEU A 69 3.84 -6.73 -7.41
N GLN A 70 2.85 -7.61 -7.53
CA GLN A 70 2.13 -8.14 -6.39
C GLN A 70 2.81 -9.43 -5.94
N CYS A 71 3.20 -9.50 -4.67
CA CYS A 71 3.76 -10.70 -4.07
C CYS A 71 2.65 -11.59 -3.49
N PHE A 72 2.84 -12.90 -3.65
CA PHE A 72 1.99 -13.97 -3.17
C PHE A 72 2.82 -15.27 -3.11
N GLU A 73 2.30 -16.28 -2.43
CA GLU A 73 2.97 -17.58 -2.27
C GLU A 73 3.09 -18.30 -3.61
N GLY A 74 4.28 -18.81 -3.93
CA GLY A 74 4.56 -19.44 -5.23
C GLY A 74 4.84 -18.46 -6.38
N LEU A 75 5.01 -17.16 -6.11
CA LEU A 75 5.49 -16.20 -7.12
C LEU A 75 6.89 -16.61 -7.60
N ASP A 76 7.01 -16.87 -8.91
CA ASP A 76 8.27 -17.28 -9.52
C ASP A 76 8.96 -16.17 -10.34
N LEU A 77 10.17 -16.47 -10.80
CA LEU A 77 10.95 -15.59 -11.66
C LEU A 77 10.22 -15.26 -12.97
N ALA A 78 9.52 -16.22 -13.55
CA ALA A 78 8.87 -16.07 -14.85
C ALA A 78 7.72 -15.06 -14.79
N GLN A 79 6.97 -15.05 -13.68
CA GLN A 79 5.87 -14.12 -13.42
C GLN A 79 6.36 -12.74 -12.98
N ALA A 80 7.51 -12.65 -12.32
CA ALA A 80 8.04 -11.40 -11.80
C ALA A 80 8.93 -10.65 -12.80
N ALA A 81 9.80 -11.36 -13.53
CA ALA A 81 10.83 -10.79 -14.39
C ALA A 81 10.49 -10.88 -15.88
N TYR A 82 10.36 -12.08 -16.44
CA TYR A 82 10.09 -12.25 -17.87
C TYR A 82 9.61 -13.64 -18.22
N GLU A 83 8.88 -13.76 -19.32
CA GLU A 83 8.57 -15.06 -19.94
C GLU A 83 8.75 -14.99 -21.46
N TRP A 84 9.03 -16.12 -22.09
CA TRP A 84 9.10 -16.21 -23.54
C TRP A 84 7.70 -16.36 -24.15
N ASN A 85 7.41 -15.56 -25.19
CA ASN A 85 6.18 -15.68 -25.97
C ASN A 85 6.30 -16.82 -26.99
N TYR A 86 6.12 -18.06 -26.52
CA TYR A 86 6.17 -19.25 -27.36
C TYR A 86 5.18 -19.20 -28.54
N GLY A 87 4.01 -18.58 -28.35
CA GLY A 87 3.02 -18.43 -29.41
C GLY A 87 3.54 -17.58 -30.58
N ARG A 88 4.19 -16.45 -30.28
CA ARG A 88 4.84 -15.61 -31.28
C ARG A 88 6.04 -16.32 -31.92
N GLN A 89 6.85 -17.04 -31.14
CA GLN A 89 7.98 -17.81 -31.67
C GLN A 89 7.50 -18.87 -32.68
N LEU A 90 6.47 -19.65 -32.33
CA LEU A 90 5.88 -20.65 -33.24
C LEU A 90 5.29 -20.02 -34.51
N MET A 91 4.66 -18.85 -34.39
CA MET A 91 4.15 -18.11 -35.55
C MET A 91 5.28 -17.63 -36.46
N ALA A 92 6.37 -17.13 -35.89
CA ALA A 92 7.56 -16.70 -36.63
C ALA A 92 8.20 -17.86 -37.40
N ILE A 93 8.29 -19.04 -36.76
CA ILE A 93 8.78 -20.27 -37.40
C ILE A 93 7.88 -20.65 -38.59
N ARG A 94 6.56 -20.72 -38.41
CA ARG A 94 5.61 -21.09 -39.49
C ARG A 94 5.61 -20.13 -40.68
N LEU A 95 5.76 -18.83 -40.43
CA LEU A 95 5.84 -17.83 -41.49
C LEU A 95 7.13 -17.97 -42.30
N HIS A 96 8.23 -18.34 -41.64
CA HIS A 96 9.50 -18.61 -42.31
C HIS A 96 9.53 -19.96 -43.00
N ASP A 97 8.83 -20.99 -42.53
CA ASP A 97 8.78 -22.32 -43.18
C ASP A 97 8.19 -22.24 -44.61
N GLY A 98 7.40 -21.21 -44.92
CA GLY A 98 6.90 -20.92 -46.26
C GLY A 98 7.90 -20.21 -47.20
N GLN A 99 9.02 -19.71 -46.67
CA GLN A 99 10.13 -19.11 -47.42
C GLN A 99 11.36 -20.02 -47.24
N LEU A 100 12.13 -20.33 -48.28
CA LEU A 100 13.27 -21.27 -48.21
C LEU A 100 14.47 -20.72 -47.40
N GLY A 101 14.30 -20.41 -46.10
CA GLY A 101 15.34 -19.91 -45.20
C GLY A 101 15.32 -20.63 -43.86
N THR A 102 16.50 -21.06 -43.40
CA THR A 102 16.66 -21.66 -42.06
C THR A 102 16.54 -20.57 -40.99
N VAL A 103 15.52 -20.66 -40.14
CA VAL A 103 15.37 -19.79 -38.96
C VAL A 103 16.56 -20.02 -38.03
N LYS A 104 17.31 -18.96 -37.70
CA LYS A 104 18.39 -19.07 -36.72
C LYS A 104 17.82 -18.96 -35.32
N GLU A 105 18.48 -19.61 -34.36
CA GLU A 105 18.12 -19.53 -32.94
C GLU A 105 18.11 -18.08 -32.41
N SER A 106 19.04 -17.25 -32.90
CA SER A 106 19.10 -15.81 -32.62
C SER A 106 17.85 -15.04 -33.05
N ASP A 107 17.12 -15.55 -34.03
CA ASP A 107 15.92 -14.92 -34.58
C ASP A 107 14.66 -15.30 -33.77
N LEU A 108 14.77 -16.28 -32.86
CA LEU A 108 13.68 -16.77 -32.01
C LEU A 108 13.84 -16.32 -30.55
N PHE A 109 15.07 -16.21 -30.07
CA PHE A 109 15.39 -15.75 -28.72
C PHE A 109 15.90 -14.31 -28.74
N SER A 110 15.03 -13.41 -29.18
CA SER A 110 15.29 -11.97 -29.21
C SER A 110 14.35 -11.25 -28.25
N ARG A 111 14.71 -10.01 -27.86
CA ARG A 111 13.89 -9.20 -26.95
C ARG A 111 12.44 -9.00 -27.43
N GLU A 112 12.16 -9.13 -28.72
CA GLU A 112 10.80 -8.96 -29.28
C GLU A 112 9.82 -10.09 -28.91
N PHE A 113 10.36 -11.26 -28.54
CA PHE A 113 9.61 -12.41 -28.07
C PHE A 113 9.56 -12.48 -26.55
N LEU A 114 10.25 -11.58 -25.85
CA LEU A 114 10.30 -11.56 -24.40
C LEU A 114 9.13 -10.72 -23.87
N LEU A 115 8.25 -11.35 -23.09
CA LEU A 115 7.20 -10.66 -22.37
C LEU A 115 7.80 -10.08 -21.09
N GLU A 116 7.98 -8.76 -21.09
CA GLU A 116 8.49 -8.03 -19.93
C GLU A 116 7.45 -8.02 -18.80
N ARG A 117 7.77 -8.71 -17.70
CA ARG A 117 6.98 -8.69 -16.46
C ARG A 117 7.43 -7.53 -15.56
N PRO A 118 6.77 -7.27 -14.41
CA PRO A 118 6.99 -6.05 -13.65
C PRO A 118 8.45 -5.67 -13.39
N LEU A 119 9.32 -6.61 -13.01
CA LEU A 119 10.72 -6.30 -12.74
C LEU A 119 11.48 -5.89 -14.01
N LEU A 120 11.37 -6.66 -15.09
CA LEU A 120 12.03 -6.32 -16.36
C LEU A 120 11.46 -5.04 -16.96
N LYS A 121 10.13 -4.88 -16.90
CA LYS A 121 9.45 -3.67 -17.35
C LYS A 121 9.94 -2.44 -16.62
N ALA A 122 10.16 -2.52 -15.31
CA ALA A 122 10.64 -1.41 -14.50
C ALA A 122 12.07 -1.00 -14.85
N ILE A 123 13.01 -1.96 -14.95
CA ILE A 123 14.40 -1.64 -15.32
C ILE A 123 14.53 -1.20 -16.79
N SER A 124 13.60 -1.61 -17.65
CA SER A 124 13.59 -1.27 -19.07
C SER A 124 13.03 0.11 -19.39
N GLN A 125 12.48 0.83 -18.41
CA GLN A 125 11.97 2.18 -18.65
C GLN A 125 13.10 3.16 -19.00
N ASP A 126 12.89 3.95 -20.05
CA ASP A 126 13.82 5.02 -20.47
C ASP A 126 13.70 6.29 -19.60
N GLY A 127 12.62 6.40 -18.83
CA GLY A 127 12.30 7.56 -17.99
C GLY A 127 12.09 7.20 -16.52
N PRO A 128 11.67 8.17 -15.69
CA PRO A 128 11.45 7.96 -14.28
C PRO A 128 10.39 6.86 -14.07
N CYS A 129 10.73 5.90 -13.20
CA CYS A 129 9.90 4.75 -12.89
C CYS A 129 9.80 4.58 -11.37
N VAL A 130 8.60 4.28 -10.87
CA VAL A 130 8.38 3.82 -9.50
C VAL A 130 8.01 2.34 -9.57
N LEU A 131 8.84 1.49 -8.98
CA LEU A 131 8.57 0.06 -8.83
C LEU A 131 7.97 -0.20 -7.45
N LEU A 132 6.69 -0.55 -7.42
CA LEU A 132 6.01 -1.00 -6.22
C LEU A 132 6.08 -2.54 -6.14
N ILE A 133 6.68 -3.05 -5.08
CA ILE A 133 6.68 -4.48 -4.71
C ILE A 133 5.74 -4.61 -3.52
N ASP A 134 4.51 -5.06 -3.78
CA ASP A 134 3.41 -5.02 -2.81
C ASP A 134 3.29 -6.35 -2.08
N GLU A 135 3.13 -6.31 -0.75
CA GLU A 135 3.00 -7.47 0.15
C GLU A 135 4.18 -8.47 0.05
N ILE A 136 5.42 -7.97 0.12
CA ILE A 136 6.63 -8.81 -0.01
C ILE A 136 6.71 -9.93 1.03
N ASP A 137 6.05 -9.75 2.17
CA ASP A 137 5.87 -10.76 3.22
C ASP A 137 5.02 -11.96 2.80
N ARG A 138 4.35 -11.92 1.65
CA ARG A 138 3.63 -13.07 1.09
C ARG A 138 4.43 -13.89 0.08
N ALA A 139 5.53 -13.37 -0.44
CA ALA A 139 6.41 -14.14 -1.32
C ALA A 139 7.24 -15.14 -0.51
N ASP A 140 7.87 -16.10 -1.18
CA ASP A 140 8.76 -17.09 -0.56
C ASP A 140 10.21 -16.58 -0.45
N GLU A 141 11.03 -17.21 0.39
CA GLU A 141 12.45 -16.85 0.57
C GLU A 141 13.26 -16.94 -0.74
N ALA A 142 12.93 -17.90 -1.60
CA ALA A 142 13.56 -18.05 -2.91
C ALA A 142 13.35 -16.80 -3.78
N PHE A 143 12.15 -16.22 -3.73
CA PHE A 143 11.85 -14.98 -4.44
C PHE A 143 12.58 -13.78 -3.82
N GLU A 144 12.66 -13.69 -2.48
CA GLU A 144 13.46 -12.65 -1.82
C GLU A 144 14.93 -12.69 -2.26
N ALA A 145 15.54 -13.88 -2.34
CA ALA A 145 16.92 -14.04 -2.76
C ALA A 145 17.14 -13.52 -4.19
N PHE A 146 16.23 -13.85 -5.10
CA PHE A 146 16.26 -13.30 -6.46
C PHE A 146 16.07 -11.78 -6.48
N LEU A 147 15.12 -11.26 -5.69
CA LEU A 147 14.88 -9.83 -5.61
C LEU A 147 16.12 -9.07 -5.09
N LEU A 148 16.88 -9.65 -4.16
CA LEU A 148 18.13 -9.06 -3.68
C LEU A 148 19.16 -8.90 -4.81
N GLU A 149 19.27 -9.87 -5.71
CA GLU A 149 20.15 -9.79 -6.88
C GLU A 149 19.74 -8.60 -7.76
N VAL A 150 18.45 -8.51 -8.10
CA VAL A 150 17.92 -7.43 -8.93
C VAL A 150 18.10 -6.06 -8.26
N LEU A 151 17.82 -5.93 -6.95
CA LEU A 151 17.93 -4.66 -6.24
C LEU A 151 19.38 -4.22 -5.95
N ALA A 152 20.37 -5.12 -6.09
CA ALA A 152 21.78 -4.75 -5.93
C ALA A 152 22.29 -3.92 -7.12
N ASP A 153 22.10 -4.45 -8.33
CA ASP A 153 22.70 -3.89 -9.55
C ASP A 153 21.65 -3.34 -10.54
N TYR A 154 20.36 -3.43 -10.19
CA TYR A 154 19.23 -3.09 -11.06
C TYR A 154 19.36 -3.75 -12.44
N GLN A 155 19.64 -5.06 -12.43
CA GLN A 155 19.82 -5.86 -13.64
C GLN A 155 19.09 -7.19 -13.53
N ILE A 156 18.75 -7.77 -14.68
CA ILE A 156 18.16 -9.10 -14.80
C ILE A 156 18.95 -9.87 -15.86
N THR A 157 19.44 -11.05 -15.52
CA THR A 157 20.12 -11.93 -16.47
C THR A 157 19.12 -12.87 -17.11
N VAL A 158 19.03 -12.80 -18.44
CA VAL A 158 18.24 -13.72 -19.25
C VAL A 158 19.23 -14.65 -19.95
N PRO A 159 19.21 -15.98 -19.71
CA PRO A 159 20.23 -16.89 -20.22
C PRO A 159 20.51 -16.77 -21.73
N GLU A 160 19.48 -16.55 -22.53
CA GLU A 160 19.58 -16.56 -24.00
C GLU A 160 20.02 -15.22 -24.60
N ILE A 161 19.76 -14.10 -23.92
CA ILE A 161 20.07 -12.74 -24.44
C ILE A 161 21.10 -11.97 -23.60
N GLY A 162 21.51 -12.53 -22.46
CA GLY A 162 22.46 -11.94 -21.53
C GLY A 162 21.83 -11.01 -20.48
N THR A 163 22.68 -10.22 -19.84
CA THR A 163 22.29 -9.34 -18.72
C THR A 163 21.72 -8.02 -19.21
N LEU A 164 20.48 -7.74 -18.85
CA LEU A 164 19.78 -6.50 -19.10
C LEU A 164 19.92 -5.60 -17.86
N ARG A 165 20.58 -4.44 -18.03
CA ARG A 165 20.76 -3.44 -16.97
C ARG A 165 19.70 -2.35 -17.07
N ALA A 166 19.37 -1.74 -15.94
CA ALA A 166 18.41 -0.65 -15.90
C ALA A 166 18.88 0.54 -16.75
N ARG A 167 17.99 1.05 -17.60
CA ARG A 167 18.22 2.27 -18.38
C ARG A 167 18.05 3.52 -17.50
N HIS A 168 17.06 3.46 -16.62
CA HIS A 168 16.84 4.42 -15.55
C HIS A 168 16.63 3.66 -14.24
N ILE A 169 17.35 4.02 -13.17
CA ILE A 169 17.20 3.36 -11.87
C ILE A 169 15.79 3.66 -11.34
N PRO A 170 14.95 2.65 -11.08
CA PRO A 170 13.60 2.87 -10.57
C PRO A 170 13.64 3.25 -9.09
N ARG A 171 12.69 4.10 -8.66
CA ARG A 171 12.41 4.29 -7.24
C ARG A 171 11.64 3.07 -6.73
N VAL A 172 12.25 2.29 -5.86
CA VAL A 172 11.65 1.06 -5.35
C VAL A 172 10.93 1.30 -4.02
N VAL A 173 9.67 0.90 -3.94
CA VAL A 173 8.87 0.87 -2.71
C VAL A 173 8.43 -0.56 -2.47
N LEU A 174 8.83 -1.15 -1.35
CA LEU A 174 8.36 -2.43 -0.85
C LEU A 174 7.32 -2.19 0.22
N THR A 175 6.23 -2.95 0.22
CA THR A 175 5.22 -2.89 1.29
C THR A 175 5.14 -4.25 1.99
N SER A 176 4.95 -4.22 3.31
CA SER A 176 4.73 -5.40 4.12
C SER A 176 3.63 -5.16 5.14
N ASN A 177 2.81 -6.18 5.37
CA ASN A 177 1.83 -6.21 6.46
C ASN A 177 2.39 -6.91 7.71
N ALA A 178 3.69 -7.21 7.73
CA ALA A 178 4.37 -7.97 8.77
C ALA A 178 3.70 -9.34 9.09
N THR A 179 3.09 -10.00 8.09
CA THR A 179 2.49 -11.34 8.30
C THR A 179 3.55 -12.43 8.53
N ARG A 180 4.77 -12.19 8.04
CA ARG A 180 5.98 -12.96 8.36
C ARG A 180 7.17 -12.03 8.49
N GLU A 181 8.22 -12.51 9.14
CA GLU A 181 9.49 -11.80 9.18
C GLU A 181 10.19 -11.88 7.82
N LEU A 182 10.56 -10.72 7.29
CA LEU A 182 11.41 -10.59 6.10
C LEU A 182 12.86 -10.86 6.44
N SER A 183 13.62 -11.34 5.46
CA SER A 183 15.04 -11.61 5.64
C SER A 183 15.84 -10.36 6.08
N ASP A 184 16.82 -10.57 6.96
CA ASP A 184 17.77 -9.55 7.39
C ASP A 184 18.51 -8.91 6.21
N ALA A 185 18.78 -9.70 5.18
CA ALA A 185 19.46 -9.24 3.97
C ALA A 185 18.62 -8.18 3.23
N LEU A 186 17.31 -8.39 3.10
CA LEU A 186 16.40 -7.43 2.47
C LEU A 186 16.25 -6.18 3.32
N ARG A 187 16.03 -6.34 4.64
CA ARG A 187 15.92 -5.20 5.57
C ARG A 187 17.15 -4.30 5.53
N ARG A 188 18.36 -4.88 5.54
CA ARG A 188 19.63 -4.12 5.52
C ARG A 188 19.87 -3.36 4.22
N ARG A 189 19.28 -3.79 3.09
CA ARG A 189 19.38 -3.09 1.80
C ARG A 189 18.35 -1.97 1.65
N CYS A 190 17.28 -1.97 2.43
CA CYS A 190 16.24 -0.95 2.40
C CYS A 190 16.43 0.18 3.43
N LEU A 191 15.88 1.35 3.12
CA LEU A 191 15.47 2.34 4.12
C LEU A 191 14.14 1.88 4.70
N TYR A 192 13.98 1.95 6.03
CA TYR A 192 12.78 1.44 6.70
C TYR A 192 11.91 2.59 7.21
N HIS A 193 10.59 2.44 7.08
CA HIS A 193 9.62 3.29 7.76
C HIS A 193 8.38 2.48 8.14
N HIS A 194 7.95 2.61 9.40
CA HIS A 194 6.72 2.03 9.89
C HIS A 194 5.56 3.02 9.74
N LEU A 195 4.43 2.58 9.20
CA LEU A 195 3.22 3.38 9.04
C LEU A 195 2.15 2.92 10.03
N ASP A 196 1.95 3.75 11.04
CA ASP A 196 0.86 3.60 12.01
C ASP A 196 -0.47 4.14 11.47
N TYR A 197 -1.56 3.81 12.16
CA TYR A 197 -2.83 4.52 11.96
C TYR A 197 -2.66 6.02 12.20
N PRO A 198 -3.24 6.86 11.33
CA PRO A 198 -3.13 8.31 11.47
C PRO A 198 -3.81 8.78 12.76
N THR A 199 -3.32 9.91 13.30
CA THR A 199 -4.04 10.64 14.35
C THR A 199 -5.38 11.16 13.82
N LEU A 200 -6.33 11.43 14.73
CA LEU A 200 -7.64 11.99 14.38
C LEU A 200 -7.54 13.18 13.41
N ALA A 201 -6.71 14.17 13.73
CA ALA A 201 -6.53 15.36 12.89
C ALA A 201 -5.97 15.02 11.50
N ARG A 202 -5.02 14.08 11.43
CA ARG A 202 -4.43 13.64 10.16
C ARG A 202 -5.45 12.86 9.33
N GLU A 203 -6.21 11.97 9.94
CA GLU A 203 -7.21 11.17 9.24
C GLU A 203 -8.36 12.03 8.69
N ILE A 204 -8.83 13.02 9.46
CA ILE A 204 -9.78 14.02 8.96
C ILE A 204 -9.22 14.72 7.71
N ALA A 205 -7.96 15.16 7.75
CA ALA A 205 -7.33 15.81 6.61
C ALA A 205 -7.20 14.87 5.40
N ILE A 206 -6.89 13.59 5.62
CA ILE A 206 -6.83 12.57 4.56
C ILE A 206 -8.20 12.41 3.92
N VAL A 207 -9.23 12.18 4.72
CA VAL A 207 -10.60 11.99 4.25
C VAL A 207 -11.10 13.23 3.50
N LYS A 208 -10.82 14.43 4.00
CA LYS A 208 -11.17 15.68 3.32
C LYS A 208 -10.44 15.92 2.01
N THR A 209 -9.19 15.50 1.91
CA THR A 209 -8.43 15.60 0.67
C THR A 209 -8.98 14.66 -0.39
N ALA A 210 -9.41 13.45 0.02
CA ALA A 210 -10.00 12.46 -0.87
C ALA A 210 -11.48 12.75 -1.23
N LEU A 211 -12.24 13.32 -0.30
CA LEU A 211 -13.67 13.64 -0.42
C LEU A 211 -13.89 15.13 -0.12
N PRO A 212 -13.51 16.04 -1.04
CA PRO A 212 -13.62 17.48 -0.81
C PRO A 212 -15.06 17.96 -0.65
N ASP A 213 -16.01 17.29 -1.31
CA ASP A 213 -17.44 17.63 -1.32
C ASP A 213 -18.23 17.11 -0.10
N ALA A 214 -17.64 16.20 0.69
CA ALA A 214 -18.28 15.70 1.90
C ALA A 214 -18.34 16.81 2.97
N ASP A 215 -19.40 16.85 3.79
CA ASP A 215 -19.51 17.86 4.86
C ASP A 215 -18.38 17.71 5.90
N THR A 216 -17.83 18.82 6.40
CA THR A 216 -16.74 18.79 7.39
C THR A 216 -17.18 18.16 8.69
N ARG A 217 -18.41 18.43 9.11
CA ARG A 217 -18.96 17.88 10.34
C ARG A 217 -19.14 16.37 10.23
N LEU A 218 -19.65 15.88 9.09
CA LEU A 218 -19.74 14.44 8.81
C LEU A 218 -18.37 13.76 8.92
N VAL A 219 -17.35 14.32 8.27
CA VAL A 219 -16.00 13.75 8.28
C VAL A 219 -15.45 13.69 9.70
N GLU A 220 -15.55 14.79 10.46
CA GLU A 220 -15.06 14.84 11.84
C GLU A 220 -15.75 13.81 12.74
N GLU A 221 -17.08 13.75 12.71
CA GLU A 221 -17.87 12.82 13.51
C GLU A 221 -17.58 11.35 13.12
N ALA A 222 -17.50 11.06 11.83
CA ALA A 222 -17.21 9.72 11.33
C ALA A 222 -15.79 9.26 11.70
N VAL A 223 -14.77 10.11 11.52
CA VAL A 223 -13.40 9.74 11.88
C VAL A 223 -13.27 9.57 13.40
N GLN A 224 -13.91 10.42 14.21
CA GLN A 224 -13.97 10.23 15.67
C GLN A 224 -14.63 8.91 16.05
N PHE A 225 -15.68 8.50 15.35
CA PHE A 225 -16.31 7.20 15.54
C PHE A 225 -15.34 6.05 15.19
N VAL A 226 -14.67 6.11 14.04
CA VAL A 226 -13.71 5.06 13.62
C VAL A 226 -12.54 4.96 14.59
N GLN A 227 -11.97 6.08 15.03
CA GLN A 227 -10.87 6.09 16.01
C GLN A 227 -11.26 5.40 17.32
N ARG A 228 -12.48 5.65 17.81
CA ARG A 228 -13.02 4.94 18.98
C ARG A 228 -13.28 3.46 18.68
N LEU A 229 -13.79 3.15 17.49
CA LEU A 229 -14.03 1.79 17.04
C LEU A 229 -12.73 0.96 16.96
N ARG A 230 -11.61 1.54 16.53
CA ARG A 230 -10.28 0.88 16.55
C ARG A 230 -9.78 0.52 17.95
N SER A 231 -10.35 1.12 19.01
CA SER A 231 -10.03 0.80 20.40
C SER A 231 -10.91 -0.31 21.01
N GLU A 232 -11.85 -0.84 20.22
CA GLU A 232 -12.61 -2.04 20.55
C GLU A 232 -11.82 -3.29 20.18
N ASP A 233 -12.20 -4.41 20.79
CA ASP A 233 -11.62 -5.73 20.52
C ASP A 233 -12.21 -6.29 19.22
N LEU A 234 -11.69 -5.82 18.08
CA LEU A 234 -12.14 -6.21 16.75
C LEU A 234 -11.23 -7.26 16.14
N THR A 235 -11.84 -8.24 15.47
CA THR A 235 -11.10 -9.23 14.69
C THR A 235 -10.40 -8.57 13.50
N LYS A 236 -11.07 -7.62 12.85
CA LYS A 236 -10.49 -6.82 11.76
C LYS A 236 -10.62 -5.34 12.05
N ILE A 237 -9.49 -4.72 12.39
CA ILE A 237 -9.40 -3.29 12.65
C ILE A 237 -9.60 -2.54 11.33
N PRO A 238 -10.54 -1.58 11.25
CA PRO A 238 -10.80 -0.84 10.02
C PRO A 238 -9.65 0.14 9.71
N GLY A 239 -9.18 0.13 8.47
CA GLY A 239 -8.15 1.04 7.96
C GLY A 239 -8.71 2.38 7.48
N ILE A 240 -7.83 3.14 6.83
CA ILE A 240 -8.21 4.42 6.21
C ILE A 240 -9.13 4.16 5.00
N ALA A 241 -8.90 3.07 4.27
CA ALA A 241 -9.74 2.68 3.13
C ALA A 241 -11.19 2.47 3.55
N GLU A 242 -11.44 1.72 4.62
CA GLU A 242 -12.79 1.52 5.17
C GLU A 242 -13.42 2.83 5.65
N THR A 243 -12.62 3.74 6.21
CA THR A 243 -13.09 5.05 6.66
C THR A 243 -13.53 5.91 5.48
N LEU A 244 -12.75 5.94 4.40
CA LEU A 244 -13.07 6.63 3.15
C LEU A 244 -14.35 6.07 2.52
N ASP A 245 -14.46 4.74 2.44
CA ASP A 245 -15.64 4.07 1.89
C ASP A 245 -16.90 4.39 2.70
N TRP A 246 -16.79 4.39 4.03
CA TRP A 246 -17.93 4.69 4.91
C TRP A 246 -18.38 6.15 4.81
N VAL A 247 -17.44 7.10 4.83
CA VAL A 247 -17.76 8.53 4.68
C VAL A 247 -18.35 8.81 3.29
N ASN A 248 -17.80 8.23 2.24
CA ASN A 248 -18.34 8.35 0.88
C ASN A 248 -19.75 7.76 0.79
N ALA A 249 -20.01 6.62 1.44
CA ALA A 249 -21.35 6.03 1.51
C ALA A 249 -22.35 6.97 2.20
N LEU A 250 -21.99 7.51 3.37
CA LEU A 250 -22.84 8.47 4.10
C LEU A 250 -23.11 9.73 3.29
N HIS A 251 -22.08 10.27 2.62
CA HIS A 251 -22.22 11.43 1.74
C HIS A 251 -23.15 11.15 0.55
N ARG A 252 -23.03 9.99 -0.11
CA ARG A 252 -23.92 9.58 -1.22
C ARG A 252 -25.35 9.34 -0.78
N MET A 253 -25.56 8.98 0.48
CA MET A 253 -26.87 8.91 1.12
C MET A 253 -27.42 10.29 1.53
N SER A 254 -26.75 11.38 1.14
CA SER A 254 -27.11 12.76 1.44
C SER A 254 -27.11 13.10 2.93
N HIS A 255 -26.29 12.40 3.73
CA HIS A 255 -26.05 12.79 5.11
C HIS A 255 -24.98 13.87 5.19
N HIS A 256 -25.20 14.85 6.07
CA HIS A 256 -24.28 15.96 6.36
C HIS A 256 -23.64 15.85 7.75
N THR A 257 -24.15 14.95 8.59
CA THR A 257 -23.66 14.58 9.92
C THR A 257 -23.84 13.08 10.10
N LEU A 258 -23.26 12.50 11.15
CA LEU A 258 -23.59 11.11 11.48
C LEU A 258 -25.11 10.97 11.71
N PRO A 259 -25.76 9.94 11.15
CA PRO A 259 -27.19 9.72 11.35
C PRO A 259 -27.52 9.49 12.82
N ASP A 260 -28.50 10.22 13.35
CA ASP A 260 -29.06 9.98 14.69
C ASP A 260 -29.84 8.66 14.76
N ASP A 261 -30.40 8.22 13.62
CA ASP A 261 -31.08 6.94 13.51
C ASP A 261 -30.07 5.78 13.50
N MET A 262 -30.06 5.01 14.58
CA MET A 262 -29.18 3.85 14.75
C MET A 262 -29.46 2.76 13.71
N ALA A 263 -30.69 2.64 13.20
CA ALA A 263 -30.98 1.68 12.14
C ALA A 263 -30.17 2.01 10.88
N VAL A 264 -30.17 3.29 10.48
CA VAL A 264 -29.37 3.78 9.35
C VAL A 264 -27.89 3.57 9.62
N LEU A 265 -27.39 3.99 10.79
CA LEU A 265 -25.98 3.82 11.15
C LEU A 265 -25.54 2.36 11.03
N LEU A 266 -26.24 1.43 11.71
CA LEU A 266 -25.91 0.01 11.73
C LEU A 266 -25.91 -0.62 10.33
N THR A 267 -26.80 -0.19 9.43
CA THR A 267 -26.81 -0.68 8.04
C THR A 267 -25.58 -0.23 7.25
N THR A 268 -25.02 0.94 7.55
CA THR A 268 -23.82 1.47 6.89
C THR A 268 -22.51 0.93 7.47
N LEU A 269 -22.53 0.37 8.69
CA LEU A 269 -21.34 -0.20 9.33
C LEU A 269 -20.77 -1.41 8.59
N GLY A 270 -21.46 -1.95 7.59
CA GLY A 270 -20.87 -2.94 6.67
C GLY A 270 -19.63 -2.43 5.92
N CYS A 271 -19.46 -1.12 5.79
CA CYS A 271 -18.25 -0.50 5.27
C CYS A 271 -17.05 -0.67 6.21
N LEU A 272 -17.25 -0.65 7.53
CA LEU A 272 -16.20 -0.73 8.55
C LEU A 272 -15.99 -2.16 9.07
N LEU A 273 -17.08 -2.87 9.38
CA LEU A 273 -17.06 -4.17 10.03
C LEU A 273 -17.18 -5.30 9.00
N LYS A 274 -16.11 -6.09 8.85
CA LYS A 274 -15.97 -7.13 7.82
C LYS A 274 -16.25 -8.54 8.32
N THR A 275 -16.45 -8.74 9.61
CA THR A 275 -16.78 -10.06 10.18
C THR A 275 -18.18 -10.05 10.81
N ARG A 276 -18.80 -11.23 10.89
CA ARG A 276 -20.10 -11.41 11.55
C ARG A 276 -19.99 -11.17 13.05
N GLU A 277 -18.88 -11.57 13.65
CA GLU A 277 -18.59 -11.41 15.08
C GLU A 277 -18.49 -9.94 15.46
N ASP A 278 -17.70 -9.15 14.72
CA ASP A 278 -17.57 -7.71 14.97
C ASP A 278 -18.92 -6.99 14.83
N ARG A 279 -19.72 -7.37 13.81
CA ARG A 279 -21.07 -6.82 13.60
C ARG A 279 -22.03 -7.19 14.71
N PHE A 280 -21.94 -8.40 15.25
CA PHE A 280 -22.80 -8.83 16.35
C PHE A 280 -22.38 -8.17 17.67
N GLY A 281 -21.07 -8.00 17.90
CA GLY A 281 -20.54 -7.29 19.05
C GLY A 281 -20.92 -5.80 19.08
N LEU A 282 -21.11 -5.20 17.89
CA LEU A 282 -21.50 -3.79 17.77
C LEU A 282 -23.01 -3.57 17.65
N GLY A 283 -23.75 -3.85 18.72
CA GLY A 283 -25.18 -3.53 18.81
C GLY A 283 -25.48 -2.02 18.88
N ALA A 284 -26.76 -1.64 18.74
CA ALA A 284 -27.22 -0.25 18.75
C ALA A 284 -26.76 0.54 19.99
N ASP A 285 -26.78 -0.10 21.17
CA ASP A 285 -26.36 0.54 22.41
C ASP A 285 -24.85 0.81 22.45
N ARG A 286 -24.04 -0.12 21.91
CA ARG A 286 -22.59 0.06 21.84
C ARG A 286 -22.22 1.13 20.83
N ALA A 287 -22.87 1.14 19.66
CA ALA A 287 -22.70 2.18 18.66
C ALA A 287 -23.07 3.57 19.21
N ARG A 288 -24.16 3.68 19.99
CA ARG A 288 -24.55 4.92 20.66
C ARG A 288 -23.51 5.37 21.68
N GLN A 289 -22.99 4.46 22.50
CA GLN A 289 -21.89 4.77 23.44
C GLN A 289 -20.64 5.28 22.73
N LEU A 290 -20.31 4.65 21.59
CA LEU A 290 -19.19 5.09 20.75
C LEU A 290 -19.44 6.47 20.17
N ILE A 291 -20.66 6.86 19.81
CA ILE A 291 -20.97 8.23 19.34
C ILE A 291 -20.86 9.22 20.50
N GLU A 292 -21.50 8.94 21.64
CA GLU A 292 -21.58 9.83 22.82
C GLU A 292 -20.24 10.00 23.56
N GLY A 293 -19.24 9.15 23.32
CA GLY A 293 -17.90 9.31 23.87
C GLY A 293 -17.79 9.09 25.38
N ARG A 294 -18.67 8.29 25.97
CA ARG A 294 -18.58 7.98 27.40
C ARG A 294 -17.33 7.14 27.70
N ARG A 295 -16.45 7.71 28.52
CA ARG A 295 -15.33 7.06 29.24
C ARG A 295 -15.71 5.62 29.62
N LYS A 296 -14.86 4.66 29.26
CA LYS A 296 -14.80 3.36 29.94
C LYS A 296 -14.66 3.63 31.45
N VAL A 297 -15.76 3.57 32.20
CA VAL A 297 -15.69 3.29 33.63
C VAL A 297 -15.41 1.81 33.69
N GLY A 298 -14.14 1.47 33.88
CA GLY A 298 -13.71 0.09 34.07
C GLY A 298 -14.55 -0.55 35.17
N VAL A 299 -15.03 -1.75 34.90
CA VAL A 299 -15.81 -2.60 35.82
C VAL A 299 -14.95 -3.11 37.00
N ALA A 300 -13.87 -2.40 37.37
CA ALA A 300 -12.97 -2.75 38.46
C ALA A 300 -13.30 -2.06 39.80
N GLU A 301 -14.06 -0.95 39.82
CA GLU A 301 -14.32 -0.22 41.08
C GLU A 301 -15.57 -0.67 41.85
N LYS A 302 -16.45 -1.50 41.28
CA LYS A 302 -17.60 -2.05 42.03
C LYS A 302 -17.24 -3.20 42.99
N ALA A 303 -16.03 -3.74 42.92
CA ALA A 303 -15.58 -4.78 43.86
C ALA A 303 -15.01 -4.19 45.16
N GLN A 304 -14.49 -2.96 45.16
CA GLN A 304 -13.93 -2.33 46.37
C GLN A 304 -14.96 -1.57 47.21
N ALA A 305 -16.05 -1.08 46.62
CA ALA A 305 -17.13 -0.44 47.38
C ALA A 305 -17.95 -1.42 48.24
N ASN A 306 -18.07 -2.69 47.83
CA ASN A 306 -18.79 -3.71 48.60
C ASN A 306 -17.94 -4.40 49.68
N ALA A 307 -16.62 -4.17 49.71
CA ALA A 307 -15.75 -4.70 50.77
C ALA A 307 -15.57 -3.73 51.96
N ALA A 308 -16.02 -2.48 51.83
CA ALA A 308 -15.94 -1.46 52.89
C ALA A 308 -17.24 -1.32 53.71
N THR A 309 -18.25 -2.16 53.45
CA THR A 309 -19.55 -2.11 54.14
C THR A 309 -19.99 -3.47 54.69
N SER A 310 -19.04 -4.35 55.03
CA SER A 310 -19.30 -5.63 55.70
C SER A 310 -18.36 -5.81 56.88
#